data_AF-A5GF96-F1
#
_entry.id   AF-A5GF96-F1
#
_cell.length_a   1.000
_cell.length_b   1.000
_cell.length_c   1.000
_cell.angle_alpha   90.00
_cell.angle_beta   90.00
_cell.angle_gamma   90.00
#
_symmetry.space_group_name_H-M   'P 1'
#
loop_
_entity.id
_entity.type
_entity.pdbx_description
1 polymer ?
#
loop_
_entity_poly.entity_id
_entity_poly.type
_entity_poly.pdbx_seq_one_letter_code
_entity_poly.pdbx_strand_id
1 'polypeptide(L)'
;MRKKTVKLGLNYILVGMVLVIIATFFHEEVAWLFLLLPGGEARFTFLGLFIGGLCGGFGVLISAIGLLQGPALEKNIYLTPILIILAAALLLFFMLLYSSIRNPEPPKVRPGETITI
;
A
#
# COMPACT_ATOMS: atom_id res chain seq x y z
N MET A 1 18.23 -10.69 18.29
CA MET A 1 18.08 -9.47 17.44
C MET A 1 17.30 -9.77 16.17
N ARG A 2 17.58 -10.89 15.48
CA ARG A 2 16.79 -11.54 14.41
C ARG A 2 15.29 -11.19 14.35
N LYS A 3 14.46 -11.70 15.27
CA LYS A 3 13.00 -11.41 15.32
C LYS A 3 12.62 -9.92 15.33
N LYS A 4 13.42 -9.03 15.94
CA LYS A 4 13.14 -7.59 15.93
C LYS A 4 13.35 -7.00 14.53
N THR A 5 14.43 -7.41 13.85
CA THR A 5 14.74 -6.97 12.47
C THR A 5 13.67 -7.44 11.49
N VAL A 6 13.26 -8.71 11.59
CA VAL A 6 12.17 -9.26 10.78
C VAL A 6 10.86 -8.51 11.02
N LYS A 7 10.52 -8.23 12.28
CA LYS A 7 9.33 -7.45 12.65
C LYS A 7 9.35 -6.05 12.04
N LEU A 8 10.51 -5.39 12.08
CA LEU A 8 10.70 -4.05 11.53
C LEU A 8 10.56 -4.05 10.00
N GLY A 9 11.14 -5.04 9.31
CA GLY A 9 10.95 -5.22 7.87
C GLY A 9 9.49 -5.47 7.50
N LEU A 10 8.78 -6.33 8.24
CA LEU A 10 7.35 -6.59 8.01
C LEU A 10 6.49 -5.33 8.23
N ASN A 11 6.82 -4.49 9.21
CA ASN A 11 6.15 -3.20 9.40
C ASN A 11 6.38 -2.25 8.21
N TYR A 12 7.58 -2.20 7.64
CA TYR A 12 7.85 -1.41 6.44
C TYR A 12 7.07 -1.92 5.22
N ILE A 13 6.96 -3.24 5.05
CA ILE A 13 6.11 -3.84 4.01
C ILE A 13 4.67 -3.40 4.21
N LEU A 14 4.16 -3.46 5.44
CA LEU A 14 2.79 -3.08 5.76
C LEU A 14 2.52 -1.59 5.48
N VAL A 15 3.43 -0.70 5.88
CA VAL A 15 3.32 0.73 5.57
C VAL A 15 3.35 0.99 4.07
N GLY A 16 4.28 0.35 3.35
CA GLY A 16 4.39 0.49 1.89
C GLY A 16 3.11 0.03 1.20
N MET A 17 2.53 -1.06 1.69
CA MET A 17 1.30 -1.60 1.18
C MET A 17 0.07 -0.72 1.44
N VAL A 18 -0.06 -0.14 2.64
CA VAL A 18 -1.11 0.82 2.95
C VAL A 18 -0.99 2.06 2.05
N LEU A 19 0.23 2.56 1.82
CA LEU A 19 0.49 3.65 0.88
C LEU A 19 0.03 3.31 -0.54
N VAL A 20 0.35 2.11 -1.04
CA VAL A 20 -0.10 1.65 -2.35
C VAL A 20 -1.63 1.56 -2.42
N ILE A 21 -2.29 1.03 -1.39
CA ILE A 21 -3.77 0.96 -1.34
C ILE A 21 -4.37 2.37 -1.43
N ILE A 22 -3.89 3.30 -0.61
CA ILE A 22 -4.37 4.69 -0.60
C ILE A 22 -4.13 5.37 -1.95
N ALA A 23 -2.91 5.24 -2.49
CA ALA A 23 -2.54 5.83 -3.76
C ALA A 23 -3.34 5.25 -4.93
N THR A 24 -3.72 3.97 -4.88
CA THR A 24 -4.42 3.31 -5.99
C THR A 24 -5.91 3.58 -5.92
N PHE A 25 -6.54 3.40 -4.76
CA PHE A 25 -8.00 3.36 -4.63
C PHE A 25 -8.61 4.63 -4.05
N PHE A 26 -7.82 5.49 -3.41
CA PHE A 26 -8.31 6.69 -2.73
C PHE A 26 -7.64 7.96 -3.26
N HIS A 27 -7.06 7.92 -4.46
CA HIS A 27 -6.34 9.07 -5.03
C HIS A 27 -7.25 10.28 -5.23
N GLU A 28 -8.52 10.09 -5.58
CA GLU A 28 -9.49 11.17 -5.73
C GLU A 28 -9.84 11.82 -4.39
N GLU A 29 -10.12 11.01 -3.37
CA GLU A 29 -10.57 11.53 -2.07
C GLU A 29 -9.44 12.21 -1.32
N VAL A 30 -8.22 11.69 -1.50
CA VAL A 30 -7.02 12.33 -0.97
C VAL A 30 -6.70 13.60 -1.76
N ALA A 31 -6.88 13.63 -3.08
CA ALA A 31 -6.72 14.85 -3.85
C ALA A 31 -7.72 15.94 -3.42
N TRP A 32 -8.96 15.55 -3.14
CA TRP A 32 -9.98 16.46 -2.59
C TRP A 32 -9.61 16.96 -1.19
N LEU A 33 -9.17 16.08 -0.29
CA LEU A 33 -8.76 16.43 1.08
C LEU A 33 -7.59 17.42 1.10
N PHE A 34 -6.67 17.29 0.14
CA PHE A 34 -5.52 18.18 -0.02
C PHE A 34 -5.78 19.39 -0.94
N LEU A 35 -7.02 19.58 -1.41
CA LEU A 35 -7.42 20.68 -2.31
C LEU A 35 -6.52 20.76 -3.56
N LEU A 36 -6.07 19.61 -4.07
CA LEU A 36 -5.19 19.56 -5.22
C LEU A 36 -5.95 19.96 -6.50
N LEU A 37 -5.35 20.86 -7.29
CA LEU A 37 -5.90 21.27 -8.59
C LEU A 37 -6.06 20.08 -9.55
N PRO A 38 -6.95 20.18 -10.57
CA PRO A 38 -7.08 19.18 -11.62
C PRO A 38 -5.71 18.88 -12.25
N GLY A 39 -5.22 17.65 -12.11
CA GLY A 39 -3.88 17.22 -12.52
C GLY A 39 -2.90 16.88 -11.38
N GLY A 40 -3.22 17.23 -10.13
CA GLY A 40 -2.47 16.80 -8.94
C GLY A 40 -2.64 15.32 -8.60
N GLU A 41 -3.78 14.74 -8.96
CA GLU A 41 -4.17 13.33 -8.71
C GLU A 41 -3.14 12.33 -9.27
N ALA A 42 -2.71 12.52 -10.51
CA ALA A 42 -1.75 11.63 -11.17
C ALA A 42 -0.37 11.69 -10.48
N ARG A 43 0.05 12.87 -10.03
CA ARG A 43 1.32 13.04 -9.30
C ARG A 43 1.25 12.41 -7.90
N PHE A 44 0.12 12.55 -7.22
CA PHE A 44 -0.11 11.93 -5.93
C PHE A 44 -0.09 10.40 -6.02
N THR A 45 -0.80 9.86 -7.01
CA THR A 45 -0.83 8.42 -7.31
C THR A 45 0.59 7.90 -7.56
N PHE A 46 1.34 8.58 -8.43
CA PHE A 46 2.73 8.21 -8.73
C PHE A 46 3.63 8.26 -7.49
N LEU A 47 3.54 9.33 -6.69
CA LEU A 47 4.33 9.48 -5.48
C LEU A 47 4.00 8.39 -4.45
N GLY A 48 2.71 8.10 -4.24
CA GLY A 48 2.27 7.08 -3.30
C GLY A 48 2.69 5.67 -3.73
N LEU A 49 2.63 5.35 -5.02
CA LEU A 49 3.16 4.11 -5.57
C LEU A 49 4.69 4.04 -5.43
N PHE A 50 5.40 5.13 -5.69
CA PHE A 50 6.86 5.18 -5.62
C PHE A 50 7.36 5.01 -4.18
N ILE A 51 6.84 5.79 -3.24
CA ILE A 51 7.21 5.69 -1.82
C ILE A 51 6.74 4.36 -1.24
N GLY A 52 5.52 3.92 -1.60
CA GLY A 52 4.98 2.63 -1.19
C GLY A 52 5.86 1.47 -1.66
N GLY A 53 6.29 1.50 -2.92
CA GLY A 53 7.22 0.53 -3.51
C GLY A 53 8.59 0.56 -2.85
N LEU A 54 9.16 1.74 -2.58
CA LEU A 54 10.43 1.87 -1.85
C LEU A 54 10.34 1.28 -0.44
N CYS A 55 9.32 1.67 0.34
CA CYS A 55 9.09 1.14 1.68
C CYS A 55 8.88 -0.38 1.65
N GLY A 56 8.10 -0.89 0.71
CA GLY A 56 7.90 -2.32 0.50
C GLY A 56 9.20 -3.06 0.19
N GLY A 57 9.97 -2.56 -0.78
CA GLY A 57 11.24 -3.15 -1.19
C GLY A 57 12.29 -3.16 -0.08
N PHE A 58 12.47 -2.04 0.62
CA PHE A 58 13.35 -1.98 1.79
C PHE A 58 12.86 -2.90 2.92
N GLY A 59 11.55 -2.98 3.14
CA GLY A 59 10.96 -3.90 4.11
C GLY A 59 11.29 -5.36 3.81
N VAL A 60 11.17 -5.78 2.54
CA VAL A 60 11.54 -7.13 2.09
C VAL A 60 13.03 -7.40 2.32
N LEU A 61 13.91 -6.47 1.96
CA LEU A 61 15.36 -6.62 2.19
C LEU A 61 15.69 -6.77 3.67
N ILE A 62 15.13 -5.91 4.53
CA ILE A 62 15.33 -5.95 5.98
C ILE A 62 14.81 -7.27 6.56
N SER A 63 13.63 -7.74 6.13
CA SER A 63 13.08 -9.01 6.55
C SER A 63 13.94 -10.19 6.11
N ALA A 64 14.46 -10.19 4.87
CA ALA A 64 15.34 -11.24 4.36
C ALA A 64 16.67 -11.29 5.12
N ILE A 65 17.32 -10.14 5.33
CA ILE A 65 18.54 -10.02 6.15
C ILE A 65 18.26 -10.51 7.59
N GLY A 66 17.11 -10.10 8.15
CA GLY A 66 16.67 -10.54 9.47
C GLY A 66 16.47 -12.05 9.54
N LEU A 67 16.03 -12.72 8.48
CA LEU A 67 15.87 -14.18 8.44
C LEU A 67 17.21 -14.92 8.33
N LEU A 68 18.16 -14.36 7.58
CA LEU A 68 19.52 -14.88 7.35
C LEU A 68 20.41 -14.78 8.59
N GLN A 69 20.09 -13.91 9.56
CA GLN A 69 20.83 -13.86 10.83
C GLN A 69 20.65 -15.17 11.60
N GLY A 70 21.78 -15.77 12.02
CA GLY A 70 21.85 -17.04 12.74
C GLY A 70 21.10 -17.08 14.08
N PRO A 71 21.03 -18.26 14.73
CA PRO A 71 20.22 -18.47 15.93
C PRO A 71 20.72 -17.59 17.09
N ALA A 72 20.02 -16.49 17.33
CA ALA A 72 20.19 -15.67 18.51
C ALA A 72 19.29 -16.21 19.63
N LEU A 73 19.73 -16.11 20.89
CA LEU A 73 18.88 -16.30 22.07
C LEU A 73 17.69 -15.34 22.00
N GLU A 74 16.54 -15.86 21.55
CA GLU A 74 15.39 -15.05 21.19
C GLU A 74 14.43 -14.89 22.36
N LYS A 75 14.32 -13.66 22.85
CA LYS A 75 13.19 -13.19 23.65
C LYS A 75 11.89 -13.44 22.88
N ASN A 76 10.83 -13.84 23.58
CA ASN A 76 9.52 -14.25 23.07
C ASN A 76 8.83 -13.14 22.23
N ILE A 77 9.24 -12.97 20.97
CA ILE A 77 8.67 -12.00 20.03
C ILE A 77 7.79 -12.78 19.05
N TYR A 78 6.48 -12.60 19.16
CA TYR A 78 5.50 -13.21 18.27
C TYR A 78 5.44 -12.43 16.94
N LEU A 79 5.74 -13.11 15.83
CA LEU A 79 5.62 -12.57 14.47
C LEU A 79 4.22 -12.81 13.87
N THR A 80 3.50 -13.79 14.41
CA THR A 80 2.15 -14.21 14.02
C THR A 80 1.15 -13.06 13.86
N PRO A 81 1.00 -12.11 14.82
CA PRO A 81 0.01 -11.04 14.67
C PRO A 81 0.29 -10.13 13.47
N ILE A 82 1.56 -9.82 13.19
CA ILE A 82 1.91 -8.97 12.04
C ILE A 82 1.67 -9.70 10.72
N LEU A 83 1.94 -11.01 10.66
CA LEU A 83 1.63 -11.81 9.47
C LEU A 83 0.13 -11.84 9.19
N ILE A 84 -0.70 -11.94 10.23
CA ILE A 84 -2.16 -11.89 10.08
C ILE A 84 -2.61 -10.54 9.53
N ILE A 85 -2.09 -9.43 10.06
CA ILE A 85 -2.45 -8.09 9.58
C ILE A 85 -1.98 -7.90 8.13
N LEU A 86 -0.77 -8.36 7.80
CA LEU A 86 -0.24 -8.29 6.43
C LEU A 86 -1.11 -9.09 5.45
N ALA A 87 -1.52 -10.30 5.83
CA ALA A 87 -2.43 -11.13 5.04
C ALA A 87 -3.80 -10.45 4.86
N ALA A 88 -4.34 -9.85 5.92
CA ALA A 88 -5.60 -9.10 5.85
C ALA A 88 -5.49 -7.89 4.91
N ALA A 89 -4.38 -7.13 4.97
CA ALA A 89 -4.13 -6.04 4.04
C ALA A 89 -4.05 -6.56 2.58
N LEU A 90 -3.49 -7.75 2.35
CA LEU A 90 -3.34 -8.37 1.03
C LEU A 90 -4.69 -8.73 0.45
N LEU A 91 -5.53 -9.37 1.26
CA LEU A 91 -6.91 -9.66 0.90
C LEU A 91 -7.69 -8.38 0.60
N LEU A 92 -7.52 -7.33 1.41
CA LEU A 92 -8.17 -6.05 1.19
C LEU A 92 -7.73 -5.41 -0.14
N PHE A 93 -6.43 -5.41 -0.44
CA PHE A 93 -5.92 -4.92 -1.72
C PHE A 93 -6.53 -5.67 -2.91
N PHE A 94 -6.54 -7.01 -2.87
CA PHE A 94 -7.14 -7.81 -3.95
C PHE A 94 -8.64 -7.62 -4.07
N MET A 95 -9.36 -7.48 -2.95
CA MET A 95 -10.79 -7.20 -2.95
C MET A 95 -11.10 -5.86 -3.61
N LEU A 96 -10.35 -4.81 -3.27
CA LEU A 96 -10.49 -3.49 -3.90
C LEU A 96 -10.14 -3.54 -5.39
N LEU A 97 -9.05 -4.23 -5.75
CA LEU A 97 -8.64 -4.40 -7.14
C LEU A 97 -9.73 -5.10 -7.95
N TYR A 98 -10.29 -6.18 -7.42
CA TYR A 98 -11.39 -6.92 -8.04
C TYR A 98 -12.63 -6.04 -8.21
N SER A 99 -12.98 -5.26 -7.18
CA SER A 99 -14.11 -4.31 -7.24
C SER A 99 -13.90 -3.23 -8.31
N SER A 100 -12.70 -2.65 -8.39
CA SER A 100 -12.33 -1.63 -9.37
C SER A 100 -12.44 -2.14 -10.82
N ILE A 101 -12.06 -3.40 -11.05
CA ILE A 101 -12.18 -4.03 -12.38
C ILE A 101 -13.65 -4.29 -12.74
N ARG A 102 -14.48 -4.68 -11.75
CA ARG A 102 -15.86 -5.11 -11.99
C ARG A 102 -16.85 -3.94 -12.11
N ASN A 103 -16.59 -2.85 -11.42
CA ASN A 103 -17.41 -1.64 -11.44
C ASN A 103 -16.54 -0.46 -11.89
N PRO A 104 -16.24 -0.32 -13.19
CA PRO A 104 -15.53 0.86 -13.68
C PRO A 104 -16.36 2.10 -13.34
N GLU A 105 -15.71 3.11 -12.76
CA GLU A 105 -16.37 4.36 -12.41
C GLU A 105 -17.00 4.99 -13.66
N PRO A 106 -18.22 5.57 -13.54
CA PRO A 106 -18.86 6.23 -14.66
C PRO A 106 -17.95 7.37 -15.15
N PRO A 107 -17.79 7.55 -16.48
CA PRO A 107 -16.90 8.57 -17.02
C PRO A 107 -17.29 9.94 -16.49
N LYS A 108 -16.34 10.62 -15.83
CA LYS A 108 -16.51 11.99 -15.34
C LYS A 108 -16.70 12.93 -16.52
N VAL A 109 -17.94 13.31 -16.76
CA VAL A 109 -18.31 14.30 -17.78
C VAL A 109 -17.76 15.65 -17.34
N ARG A 110 -16.81 16.21 -18.10
CA ARG A 110 -16.30 17.56 -17.82
C ARG A 110 -17.38 18.58 -18.17
N PRO A 111 -17.46 19.73 -17.48
CA PRO A 111 -18.39 20.80 -17.86
C PRO A 111 -18.17 21.20 -19.33
N GLY A 112 -19.14 20.89 -20.20
CA GLY A 112 -19.06 21.12 -21.65
C GLY A 112 -19.02 19.87 -22.53
N GLU A 113 -18.88 18.66 -21.97
CA GLU A 113 -18.98 17.41 -22.73
C GLU A 113 -20.44 16.93 -22.80
N THR A 114 -20.87 16.52 -24.01
CA THR A 114 -22.21 16.00 -24.25
C THR A 114 -22.21 14.48 -24.08
N ILE A 115 -23.10 13.97 -23.22
CA ILE A 115 -23.33 12.53 -23.07
C ILE A 115 -23.98 12.04 -24.36
N THR A 116 -23.23 11.28 -25.16
CA THR A 116 -23.82 10.51 -26.26
C THR A 116 -24.33 9.21 -25.65
N ILE A 117 -25.65 9.09 -25.58
CA ILE A 117 -26.39 7.90 -25.12
C ILE A 117 -26.54 6.94 -26.29
#